data_AF-A0A7X2MS17-F1
#
_entry.id   AF-A0A7X2MS17-F1
#
_cell.length_a   1.000
_cell.length_b   1.000
_cell.length_c   1.000
_cell.angle_alpha   90.00
_cell.angle_beta   90.00
_cell.angle_gamma   90.00
#
_symmetry.space_group_name_H-M   'P 1'
#
loop_
_entity.id
_entity.type
_entity.pdbx_description
1 polymer ?
#
loop_
_entity_poly.entity_id
_entity_poly.type
_entity_poly.pdbx_seq_one_letter_code
_entity_poly.pdbx_strand_id
1 'polypeptide(L)'
;MDKTTPLTTPYLEFTREQWAALRDSVPMTLSEEEIAQLEGINEDLSLEEVAEIYLPLSRLLNFYISSNVRRQAVLEQFLGTNGQKIPYIISIAGSVAVGKSTTARVLQALLSRWPEHRKVELITTDGFLHPNAVLKERGLMKKKGFPQSYDMHRLVNFVSDLKSGASQVTAPVYS
;
A
#
# COMPACT_ATOMS: atom_id res chain seq x y z
N MET A 1 -24.07 35.87 -18.02
CA MET A 1 -23.33 34.65 -18.41
C MET A 1 -22.17 34.53 -17.43
N ASP A 2 -22.36 33.69 -16.43
CA ASP A 2 -21.40 33.48 -15.36
C ASP A 2 -20.26 32.60 -15.88
N LYS A 3 -19.02 33.10 -15.85
CA LYS A 3 -17.83 32.36 -16.24
C LYS A 3 -17.23 31.76 -14.97
N THR A 4 -17.69 30.57 -14.60
CA THR A 4 -17.01 29.77 -13.58
C THR A 4 -15.67 29.32 -14.12
N THR A 5 -14.61 30.00 -13.71
CA THR A 5 -13.23 29.56 -13.87
C THR A 5 -13.10 28.15 -13.28
N PRO A 6 -12.60 27.14 -14.02
CA PRO A 6 -12.43 25.82 -13.45
C PRO A 6 -11.45 25.88 -12.27
N LEU A 7 -11.91 25.44 -11.10
CA LEU A 7 -11.08 25.29 -9.91
C LEU A 7 -9.94 24.31 -10.25
N THR A 8 -8.69 24.76 -10.16
CA THR A 8 -7.52 23.90 -10.32
C THR A 8 -7.38 23.03 -9.08
N THR A 9 -7.76 21.75 -9.21
CA THR A 9 -7.58 20.73 -8.18
C THR A 9 -6.13 20.21 -8.18
N PRO A 10 -5.57 19.80 -7.02
CA PRO A 10 -4.26 19.16 -6.97
C PRO A 10 -4.28 17.72 -7.53
N TYR A 11 -5.43 17.21 -7.95
CA TYR A 11 -5.61 15.85 -8.44
C TYR A 11 -5.85 15.81 -9.96
N LEU A 12 -5.27 14.81 -10.60
CA LEU A 12 -5.67 14.41 -11.95
C LEU A 12 -6.80 13.40 -11.84
N GLU A 13 -7.91 13.67 -12.51
CA GLU A 13 -9.08 12.80 -12.53
C GLU A 13 -9.10 11.99 -13.83
N PHE A 14 -9.42 10.71 -13.71
CA PHE A 14 -9.53 9.78 -14.83
C PHE A 14 -10.84 9.02 -14.71
N THR A 15 -11.56 8.87 -15.82
CA THR A 15 -12.62 7.86 -15.93
C THR A 15 -11.99 6.46 -15.95
N ARG A 16 -12.81 5.42 -15.77
CA ARG A 16 -12.36 4.03 -15.83
C ARG A 16 -11.68 3.72 -17.18
N GLU A 17 -12.27 4.19 -18.27
CA GLU A 17 -11.78 3.95 -19.64
C GLU A 17 -10.43 4.66 -19.86
N GLN A 18 -10.30 5.90 -19.38
CA GLN A 18 -9.06 6.66 -19.46
C GLN A 18 -7.94 5.98 -18.65
N TRP A 19 -8.28 5.46 -17.48
CA TRP A 19 -7.33 4.75 -16.62
C TRP A 19 -6.90 3.40 -17.20
N ALA A 20 -7.85 2.60 -17.68
CA ALA A 20 -7.60 1.29 -18.27
C ALA A 20 -6.70 1.38 -19.52
N ALA A 21 -6.82 2.46 -20.30
CA ALA A 21 -5.95 2.73 -21.44
C ALA A 21 -4.47 2.92 -21.05
N LEU A 22 -4.16 3.28 -19.79
CA LEU A 22 -2.78 3.43 -19.31
C LEU A 22 -2.05 2.09 -19.11
N ARG A 23 -2.71 0.95 -19.33
CA ARG A 23 -2.08 -0.37 -19.29
C ARG A 23 -0.99 -0.55 -20.33
N ASP A 24 -1.07 0.20 -21.45
CA ASP A 24 -0.33 -0.06 -22.68
C ASP A 24 1.15 -0.35 -22.41
N SER A 25 1.56 -1.58 -22.78
CA SER A 25 2.90 -2.21 -22.69
C SER A 25 3.17 -3.17 -21.52
N VAL A 26 2.27 -3.31 -20.52
CA VAL A 26 2.51 -4.24 -19.41
C VAL A 26 1.73 -5.54 -19.62
N PRO A 27 2.41 -6.70 -19.74
CA PRO A 27 1.72 -7.98 -19.87
C PRO A 27 0.99 -8.31 -18.56
N MET A 28 -0.16 -8.98 -18.68
CA MET A 28 -0.82 -9.57 -17.52
C MET A 28 0.09 -10.66 -16.94
N THR A 29 0.43 -10.53 -15.65
CA THR A 29 1.39 -11.42 -14.97
C THR A 29 0.73 -12.38 -13.98
N LEU A 30 -0.57 -12.21 -13.71
CA LEU A 30 -1.33 -13.09 -12.83
C LEU A 30 -2.26 -14.00 -13.64
N SER A 31 -2.36 -15.26 -13.25
CA SER A 31 -3.37 -16.19 -13.76
C SER A 31 -4.72 -16.01 -13.06
N GLU A 32 -5.80 -16.54 -13.66
CA GLU A 32 -7.13 -16.57 -13.02
C GLU A 32 -7.11 -17.27 -11.65
N GLU A 33 -6.37 -18.38 -11.53
CA GLU A 33 -6.22 -19.13 -10.28
C GLU A 33 -5.53 -18.30 -9.20
N GLU A 34 -4.52 -17.51 -9.57
CA GLU A 34 -3.84 -16.62 -8.63
C GLU A 34 -4.72 -15.45 -8.20
N ILE A 35 -5.55 -14.92 -9.10
CA ILE A 35 -6.52 -13.87 -8.77
C ILE A 35 -7.56 -14.40 -7.77
N ALA A 36 -8.08 -15.61 -8.00
CA ALA A 36 -9.01 -16.27 -7.07
C ALA A 36 -8.39 -16.47 -5.66
N GLN A 37 -7.08 -16.72 -5.57
CA GLN A 37 -6.40 -16.82 -4.27
C GLN A 37 -6.22 -15.47 -3.56
N LEU A 38 -6.28 -14.37 -4.29
CA LEU A 38 -6.18 -13.02 -3.75
C LEU A 38 -7.53 -12.48 -3.25
N GLU A 39 -8.63 -13.16 -3.59
CA GLU A 39 -9.97 -12.81 -3.11
C GLU A 39 -10.03 -12.82 -1.58
N GLY A 40 -10.75 -11.85 -1.03
CA GLY A 40 -11.12 -11.83 0.38
C GLY A 40 -12.26 -12.80 0.63
N ILE A 41 -12.61 -12.95 1.91
CA ILE A 41 -13.74 -13.79 2.33
C ILE A 41 -15.08 -13.33 1.71
N ASN A 42 -15.17 -12.15 1.08
CA ASN A 42 -16.42 -11.55 0.59
C ASN A 42 -16.28 -10.59 -0.62
N GLU A 43 -15.26 -10.74 -1.48
CA GLU A 43 -15.06 -9.81 -2.62
C GLU A 43 -14.81 -10.55 -3.94
N ASP A 44 -15.68 -10.31 -4.92
CA ASP A 44 -15.53 -10.79 -6.30
C ASP A 44 -14.47 -9.94 -7.01
N LEU A 45 -13.22 -10.42 -7.05
CA LEU A 45 -12.14 -9.75 -7.77
C LEU A 45 -12.04 -10.34 -9.16
N SER A 46 -12.61 -9.67 -10.17
CA SER A 46 -12.53 -10.15 -11.54
C SER A 46 -11.15 -9.95 -12.17
N LEU A 47 -10.79 -10.82 -13.12
CA LEU A 47 -9.57 -10.66 -13.92
C LEU A 47 -9.57 -9.33 -14.70
N GLU A 48 -10.74 -8.90 -15.15
CA GLU A 48 -10.95 -7.61 -15.82
C GLU A 48 -10.61 -6.44 -14.89
N GLU A 49 -11.07 -6.47 -13.63
CA GLU A 49 -10.73 -5.43 -12.64
C GLU A 49 -9.23 -5.37 -12.38
N VAL A 50 -8.56 -6.53 -12.28
CA VAL A 50 -7.11 -6.59 -12.12
C VAL A 50 -6.41 -5.98 -13.34
N ALA A 51 -6.86 -6.31 -14.55
CA ALA A 51 -6.25 -5.84 -15.79
C ALA A 51 -6.48 -4.34 -16.05
N GLU A 52 -7.66 -3.83 -15.75
CA GLU A 52 -8.06 -2.45 -16.06
C GLU A 52 -7.68 -1.45 -14.97
N ILE A 53 -7.70 -1.87 -13.69
CA ILE A 53 -7.50 -0.95 -12.56
C ILE A 53 -6.14 -1.18 -11.90
N TYR A 54 -5.87 -2.41 -11.47
CA TYR A 54 -4.71 -2.70 -10.63
C TYR A 54 -3.41 -2.80 -11.41
N LEU A 55 -3.41 -3.27 -12.66
CA LEU A 55 -2.22 -3.27 -13.51
C LEU A 55 -1.70 -1.86 -13.77
N PRO A 56 -2.50 -0.89 -14.30
CA PRO A 56 -2.02 0.49 -14.45
C PRO A 56 -1.56 1.11 -13.13
N LEU A 57 -2.25 0.82 -12.02
CA LEU A 57 -1.85 1.31 -10.69
C LEU A 57 -0.48 0.75 -10.25
N SER A 58 -0.26 -0.56 -10.40
CA SER A 58 1.02 -1.18 -10.07
C SER A 58 2.17 -0.61 -10.90
N ARG A 59 1.92 -0.32 -12.18
CA ARG A 59 2.88 0.34 -13.07
C ARG A 59 3.18 1.76 -12.62
N LEU A 60 2.16 2.54 -12.26
CA LEU A 60 2.33 3.88 -11.71
C LEU A 60 3.18 3.84 -10.44
N LEU A 61 2.85 2.97 -9.49
CA LEU A 61 3.61 2.77 -8.26
C LEU A 61 5.06 2.36 -8.56
N ASN A 62 5.29 1.52 -9.57
CA ASN A 62 6.64 1.16 -10.00
C ASN A 62 7.45 2.38 -10.48
N PHE A 63 6.83 3.32 -11.21
CA PHE A 63 7.51 4.55 -11.60
C PHE A 63 7.91 5.41 -10.38
N TYR A 64 7.03 5.53 -9.39
CA TYR A 64 7.33 6.24 -8.13
C TYR A 64 8.48 5.58 -7.37
N ILE A 65 8.43 4.26 -7.20
CA ILE A 65 9.48 3.48 -6.51
C ILE A 65 10.81 3.64 -7.25
N SER A 66 10.83 3.45 -8.57
CA SER A 66 12.05 3.53 -9.37
C SER A 66 12.65 4.93 -9.36
N SER A 67 11.82 5.97 -9.39
CA SER A 67 12.26 7.36 -9.26
C SER A 67 12.90 7.62 -7.89
N ASN A 68 12.29 7.09 -6.82
CA ASN A 68 12.82 7.20 -5.47
C ASN A 68 14.19 6.52 -5.32
N VAL A 69 14.35 5.30 -5.86
CA VAL A 69 15.62 4.56 -5.85
C VAL A 69 16.71 5.32 -6.62
N ARG A 70 16.40 5.84 -7.81
CA ARG A 70 17.37 6.65 -8.59
C ARG A 70 17.79 7.92 -7.84
N ARG A 71 16.84 8.62 -7.23
CA ARG A 71 17.13 9.81 -6.41
C ARG A 71 18.03 9.47 -5.23
N GLN A 72 17.76 8.34 -4.58
CA GLN A 72 18.57 7.87 -3.45
C GLN A 72 20.02 7.61 -3.87
N ALA A 73 20.25 6.95 -5.01
CA ALA A 73 21.61 6.71 -5.53
C ALA A 73 22.38 8.01 -5.82
N VAL A 74 21.71 9.04 -6.35
CA VAL A 74 22.34 10.36 -6.58
C VAL A 74 22.74 11.02 -5.26
N LEU A 75 21.89 10.94 -4.23
CA LEU A 75 22.18 11.49 -2.90
C LEU A 75 23.34 10.75 -2.22
N GLU A 76 23.37 9.43 -2.31
CA GLU A 76 24.46 8.60 -1.77
C GLU A 76 25.80 8.97 -2.40
N GLN A 77 25.84 9.13 -3.73
CA GLN A 77 27.03 9.57 -4.45
C GLN A 77 27.46 10.98 -4.02
N PHE A 78 26.53 11.92 -3.90
CA PHE A 78 26.84 13.30 -3.52
C PHE A 78 27.34 13.41 -2.07
N LEU A 79 26.74 12.66 -1.15
CA LEU A 79 27.09 12.69 0.27
C LEU A 79 28.27 11.78 0.63
N GLY A 80 28.74 10.94 -0.31
CA GLY A 80 29.81 9.98 -0.07
C GLY A 80 29.44 8.89 0.93
N THR A 81 28.16 8.52 1.00
CA THR A 81 27.67 7.50 1.93
C THR A 81 27.42 6.18 1.21
N ASN A 82 27.78 5.06 1.86
CA ASN A 82 27.31 3.74 1.45
C ASN A 82 25.94 3.53 2.10
N GLY A 83 24.88 3.98 1.43
CA GLY A 83 23.53 3.97 1.98
C GLY A 83 23.02 2.56 2.26
N GLN A 84 22.22 2.44 3.33
CA GLN A 84 21.45 1.23 3.59
C GLN A 84 20.21 1.21 2.69
N LYS A 85 19.78 0.02 2.25
CA LYS A 85 18.54 -0.13 1.49
C LYS A 85 17.35 0.21 2.39
N ILE A 86 16.82 1.42 2.24
CA ILE A 86 15.62 1.85 2.95
C ILE A 86 14.37 1.37 2.20
N PRO A 87 13.44 0.64 2.86
CA PRO A 87 12.21 0.18 2.22
C PRO A 87 11.34 1.33 1.71
N TYR A 88 10.71 1.15 0.55
CA TYR A 88 9.61 2.01 0.11
C TYR A 88 8.32 1.59 0.80
N ILE A 89 7.59 2.53 1.39
CA ILE A 89 6.38 2.24 2.18
C ILE A 89 5.16 2.77 1.42
N ILE A 90 4.17 1.90 1.20
CA ILE A 90 2.87 2.24 0.63
C ILE A 90 1.83 2.00 1.72
N SER A 91 1.04 3.02 2.06
CA SER A 91 -0.06 2.90 3.01
C SER A 91 -1.40 2.89 2.29
N ILE A 92 -2.27 1.94 2.63
CA ILE A 92 -3.63 1.84 2.10
C ILE A 92 -4.62 2.12 3.23
N ALA A 93 -5.39 3.20 3.09
CA ALA A 93 -6.35 3.66 4.08
C ALA A 93 -7.78 3.65 3.50
N GLY A 94 -8.78 3.75 4.38
CA GLY A 94 -10.20 3.67 4.01
C GLY A 94 -11.07 3.02 5.08
N SER A 95 -12.39 3.10 4.89
CA SER A 95 -13.39 2.58 5.83
C SER A 95 -13.28 1.06 6.06
N VAL A 96 -13.89 0.57 7.15
CA VAL A 96 -14.06 -0.87 7.37
C VAL A 96 -14.88 -1.47 6.21
N ALA A 97 -14.49 -2.66 5.76
CA ALA A 97 -15.13 -3.39 4.66
C ALA A 97 -15.11 -2.72 3.26
N VAL A 98 -14.25 -1.71 3.04
CA VAL A 98 -14.09 -1.06 1.71
C VAL A 98 -13.13 -1.80 0.76
N GLY A 99 -12.60 -2.97 1.15
CA GLY A 99 -11.67 -3.73 0.30
C GLY A 99 -10.17 -3.45 0.44
N LYS A 100 -9.73 -2.73 1.48
CA LYS A 100 -8.30 -2.44 1.73
C LYS A 100 -7.40 -3.69 1.67
N SER A 101 -7.81 -4.77 2.33
CA SER A 101 -7.01 -6.00 2.44
C SER A 101 -6.90 -6.72 1.09
N THR A 102 -7.94 -6.66 0.26
CA THR A 102 -7.91 -7.20 -1.10
C THR A 102 -7.02 -6.36 -1.99
N THR A 103 -7.23 -5.03 -2.05
CA THR A 103 -6.35 -4.11 -2.77
C THR A 103 -4.88 -4.28 -2.39
N ALA A 104 -4.57 -4.42 -1.09
CA ALA A 104 -3.21 -4.60 -0.61
C ALA A 104 -2.58 -5.93 -1.08
N ARG A 105 -3.33 -7.04 -1.03
CA ARG A 105 -2.86 -8.35 -1.50
C ARG A 105 -2.64 -8.36 -3.02
N VAL A 106 -3.55 -7.75 -3.78
CA VAL A 106 -3.41 -7.62 -5.25
C VAL A 106 -2.17 -6.82 -5.61
N LEU A 107 -1.98 -5.66 -4.99
CA LEU A 107 -0.79 -4.83 -5.22
C LEU A 107 0.50 -5.54 -4.79
N GLN A 108 0.49 -6.28 -3.68
CA GLN A 108 1.62 -7.10 -3.25
C GLN A 108 1.99 -8.13 -4.32
N ALA A 109 1.00 -8.86 -4.84
CA ALA A 109 1.21 -9.90 -5.85
C ALA A 109 1.75 -9.33 -7.16
N LEU A 110 1.20 -8.20 -7.63
CA LEU A 110 1.64 -7.53 -8.86
C LEU A 110 3.05 -6.94 -8.72
N LEU A 111 3.32 -6.18 -7.65
CA LEU A 111 4.62 -5.53 -7.44
C LEU A 111 5.76 -6.54 -7.21
N SER A 112 5.47 -7.73 -6.67
CA SER A 112 6.46 -8.79 -6.48
C SER A 112 6.91 -9.44 -7.80
N ARG A 113 6.06 -9.41 -8.83
CA ARG A 113 6.32 -10.03 -10.14
C ARG A 113 7.02 -9.12 -11.14
N TRP A 114 7.35 -7.90 -10.73
CA TRP A 114 8.07 -6.99 -11.62
C TRP A 114 9.51 -7.47 -11.89
N PRO A 115 10.10 -7.14 -13.06
CA PRO A 115 11.41 -7.64 -13.46
C PRO A 115 12.54 -7.35 -12.46
N GLU A 116 12.41 -6.30 -11.66
CA GLU A 116 13.39 -5.99 -10.60
C GLU A 116 13.29 -6.93 -9.38
N HIS A 117 12.36 -7.90 -9.38
CA HIS A 117 12.14 -8.94 -8.36
C HIS A 117 12.19 -8.39 -6.93
N ARG A 118 11.34 -7.40 -6.66
CA ARG A 118 11.29 -6.73 -5.36
C ARG A 118 10.68 -7.65 -4.31
N LYS A 119 11.28 -7.66 -3.11
CA LYS A 119 10.64 -8.23 -1.92
C LYS A 119 9.54 -7.28 -1.43
N VAL A 120 8.29 -7.74 -1.44
CA VAL A 120 7.12 -6.94 -1.02
C VAL A 120 6.45 -7.59 0.18
N GLU A 121 6.48 -6.89 1.32
CA GLU A 121 5.85 -7.34 2.57
C GLU A 121 4.52 -6.60 2.78
N LEU A 122 3.55 -7.29 3.41
CA LEU A 122 2.23 -6.74 3.75
C LEU A 122 2.03 -6.81 5.27
N ILE A 123 1.80 -5.65 5.89
CA ILE A 123 1.54 -5.51 7.33
C ILE A 123 0.21 -4.80 7.52
N THR A 124 -0.66 -5.34 8.36
CA THR A 124 -1.93 -4.70 8.75
C THR A 124 -1.74 -3.90 10.03
N THR A 125 -2.41 -2.75 10.14
CA THR A 125 -2.38 -1.93 11.35
C THR A 125 -3.15 -2.56 12.50
N ASP A 126 -4.04 -3.53 12.22
CA ASP A 126 -4.83 -4.23 13.23
C ASP A 126 -3.94 -4.94 14.27
N GLY A 127 -2.74 -5.37 13.87
CA GLY A 127 -1.70 -5.87 14.78
C GLY A 127 -1.38 -4.91 15.93
N PHE A 128 -1.49 -3.61 15.68
CA PHE A 128 -1.18 -2.54 16.63
C PHE A 128 -2.37 -2.13 17.49
N LEU A 129 -3.50 -2.82 17.42
CA LEU A 129 -4.57 -2.67 18.40
C LEU A 129 -4.06 -3.08 19.79
N HIS A 130 -4.53 -2.38 20.82
CA HIS A 130 -4.31 -2.84 22.18
C HIS A 130 -4.98 -4.21 22.38
N PRO A 131 -4.38 -5.11 23.20
CA PRO A 131 -5.00 -6.40 23.52
C PRO A 131 -6.39 -6.22 24.15
N ASN A 132 -7.28 -7.20 23.95
CA ASN A 132 -8.65 -7.16 24.47
C ASN A 132 -8.71 -6.88 25.99
N ALA A 133 -7.73 -7.34 26.77
CA ALA A 133 -7.65 -7.04 28.21
C ALA A 133 -7.50 -5.54 28.48
N VAL A 134 -6.58 -4.87 27.78
CA VAL A 134 -6.35 -3.42 27.88
C VAL A 134 -7.55 -2.64 27.35
N LEU A 135 -8.17 -3.10 26.25
CA LEU A 135 -9.38 -2.47 25.72
C LEU A 135 -10.57 -2.56 26.69
N LYS A 136 -10.72 -3.69 27.41
CA LYS A 136 -11.76 -3.86 28.45
C LYS A 136 -11.50 -2.94 29.64
N GLU A 137 -10.28 -2.94 30.16
CA GLU A 137 -9.86 -2.09 31.28
C GLU A 137 -10.12 -0.60 30.99
N ARG A 138 -9.84 -0.16 29.76
CA ARG A 138 -10.03 1.23 29.32
C ARG A 138 -11.45 1.55 28.83
N GLY A 139 -12.38 0.58 28.85
CA GLY A 139 -13.74 0.78 28.34
C GLY A 139 -13.83 1.04 26.82
N LEU A 140 -12.83 0.59 26.05
CA LEU A 140 -12.68 0.85 24.61
C LEU A 140 -13.15 -0.29 23.71
N MET A 141 -13.74 -1.35 24.25
CA MET A 141 -14.20 -2.51 23.46
C MET A 141 -15.16 -2.12 22.32
N LYS A 142 -16.06 -1.16 22.55
CA LYS A 142 -17.00 -0.64 21.52
C LYS A 142 -16.37 0.39 20.58
N LYS A 143 -15.13 0.79 20.84
CA LYS A 143 -14.35 1.78 20.09
C LYS A 143 -13.15 1.13 19.38
N LYS A 144 -13.19 -0.18 19.19
CA LYS A 144 -12.18 -0.91 18.43
C LYS A 144 -12.16 -0.40 16.99
N GLY A 145 -10.98 -0.08 16.48
CA GLY A 145 -10.80 0.56 15.18
C GLY A 145 -10.78 2.09 15.22
N PHE A 146 -11.10 2.73 16.35
CA PHE A 146 -10.88 4.18 16.55
C PHE A 146 -9.43 4.43 17.00
N PRO A 147 -8.89 5.66 16.81
CA PRO A 147 -7.50 5.98 17.15
C PRO A 147 -7.07 5.55 18.55
N GLN A 148 -7.91 5.77 19.58
CA GLN A 148 -7.59 5.40 20.96
C GLN A 148 -7.49 3.90 21.24
N SER A 149 -7.94 3.04 20.31
CA SER A 149 -7.83 1.58 20.44
C SER A 149 -6.50 1.03 19.95
N TYR A 150 -5.66 1.87 19.31
CA TYR A 150 -4.35 1.50 18.79
C TYR A 150 -3.21 1.97 19.70
N ASP A 151 -2.16 1.17 19.77
CA ASP A 151 -0.85 1.59 20.23
C ASP A 151 -0.13 2.38 19.13
N MET A 152 -0.49 3.66 19.01
CA MET A 152 0.05 4.55 17.97
C MET A 152 1.56 4.77 18.12
N HIS A 153 2.09 4.76 19.35
CA HIS A 153 3.53 4.89 19.58
C HIS A 153 4.28 3.70 18.99
N ARG A 154 3.79 2.47 19.23
CA ARG A 154 4.39 1.27 18.65
C ARG A 154 4.31 1.26 17.11
N LEU A 155 3.20 1.73 16.53
CA LEU A 155 3.07 1.84 15.07
C LEU A 155 4.06 2.85 14.47
N VAL A 156 4.19 4.03 15.08
CA VAL A 156 5.15 5.06 14.62
C VAL A 156 6.58 4.55 14.75
N ASN A 157 6.94 3.92 15.86
CA ASN A 157 8.27 3.35 16.05
C ASN A 157 8.56 2.26 15.02
N PHE A 158 7.60 1.37 14.73
CA PHE A 158 7.74 0.35 13.69
C PHE A 158 8.09 0.95 12.32
N VAL A 159 7.38 2.00 11.90
CA VAL A 159 7.66 2.69 10.62
C VAL A 159 8.99 3.45 10.67
N SER A 160 9.32 4.05 11.83
CA SER A 160 10.57 4.76 12.06
C SER A 160 11.78 3.83 11.94
N ASP A 161 11.72 2.64 12.56
CA ASP A 161 12.79 1.65 12.51
C ASP A 161 13.02 1.15 11.08
N LEU A 162 11.95 0.89 10.33
CA LEU A 162 12.02 0.57 8.90
C LEU A 162 12.71 1.69 8.11
N LYS A 163 12.34 2.95 8.35
CA LYS A 163 12.92 4.11 7.65
C LYS A 163 14.32 4.48 8.11
N SER A 164 14.77 3.95 9.25
CA SER A 164 16.12 4.11 9.77
C SER A 164 17.09 3.03 9.25
N GLY A 165 16.61 2.07 8.44
CA GLY A 165 17.45 1.03 7.86
C GLY A 165 17.72 -0.15 8.80
N ALA A 166 16.91 -0.34 9.84
CA ALA A 166 17.03 -1.48 10.74
C ALA A 166 16.97 -2.80 9.95
N SER A 167 17.91 -3.72 10.22
CA SER A 167 18.02 -4.99 9.49
C SER A 167 16.85 -5.93 9.74
N GLN A 168 16.20 -5.81 10.89
CA GLN A 168 15.00 -6.55 11.28
C GLN A 168 14.09 -5.65 12.11
N VAL A 169 12.78 -5.73 11.84
CA VAL A 169 11.74 -5.01 12.58
C VAL A 169 10.59 -5.97 12.81
N THR A 170 10.01 -5.95 14.01
CA THR A 170 8.93 -6.87 14.41
C THR A 170 7.60 -6.14 14.52
N ALA A 171 6.57 -6.66 13.84
CA ALA A 171 5.19 -6.22 13.99
C ALA A 171 4.39 -7.22 14.87
N PRO A 172 3.50 -6.74 15.75
CA PRO A 172 2.51 -7.60 16.39
C PRO A 172 1.52 -8.16 15.36
N VAL A 173 1.04 -9.39 15.61
CA VAL A 173 0.03 -10.06 14.77
C VAL A 173 -1.31 -10.01 15.49
N TYR A 174 -2.37 -9.68 14.75
CA TYR A 174 -3.74 -9.70 15.24
C TYR A 174 -4.43 -11.00 14.81
N SER A 175 -5.21 -11.61 15.71
CA SER A 175 -6.04 -12.80 15.47
C SER A 175 -7.47 -12.59 15.96
#